data_AF-I7LWZ2-F1
#
_entry.id   AF-I7LWZ2-F1
#
_cell.length_a   1.000
_cell.length_b   1.000
_cell.length_c   1.000
_cell.angle_alpha   90.00
_cell.angle_beta   90.00
_cell.angle_gamma   90.00
#
_symmetry.space_group_name_H-M   'P 1'
#
loop_
_entity.id
_entity.type
_entity.pdbx_description
1 polymer ?
#
loop_
_entity_poly.entity_id
_entity_poly.type
_entity_poly.pdbx_seq_one_letter_code
_entity_poly.pdbx_strand_id
1 'polypeptide(L)'
;MMHMIMEFTRDVQFVFKTWYAKEDGNPGWFYLGLVLTFIYCFAHMFLPRIEKFLREFLLCRSSSMIVIRLVLTGYQFIYQLSNIIVMMLMMTMNFWVGLVIALGCGLGYSFNGIHKDWREAVKKYDNVTEISNYTDSDTPYNKF
;
A
#
# COMPACT_ATOMS: atom_id res chain seq x y z
N MET A 1 -26.07 -26.43 -3.62
CA MET A 1 -25.39 -25.50 -2.69
C MET A 1 -23.90 -25.79 -2.77
N MET A 2 -23.10 -24.83 -3.23
CA MET A 2 -21.65 -24.94 -3.19
C MET A 2 -21.23 -24.57 -1.76
N HIS A 3 -20.96 -25.57 -0.92
CA HIS A 3 -20.37 -25.34 0.39
C HIS A 3 -18.92 -24.91 0.19
N MET A 4 -18.65 -23.62 0.41
CA MET A 4 -17.29 -23.08 0.47
C MET A 4 -16.76 -23.37 1.88
N ILE A 5 -15.94 -24.40 2.01
CA ILE A 5 -15.30 -24.80 3.26
C ILE A 5 -13.88 -24.26 3.20
N MET A 6 -13.49 -23.41 4.16
CA MET A 6 -12.10 -23.01 4.28
C MET A 6 -11.28 -24.22 4.72
N GLU A 7 -10.28 -24.57 3.93
CA GLU A 7 -9.41 -25.69 4.25
C GLU A 7 -8.28 -25.24 5.19
N PHE A 8 -8.04 -26.04 6.23
CA PHE A 8 -6.95 -25.85 7.19
C PHE A 8 -5.73 -26.73 6.83
N THR A 9 -5.55 -26.98 5.55
CA THR A 9 -4.48 -27.83 5.01
C THR A 9 -3.22 -27.00 4.71
N ARG A 10 -2.07 -27.67 4.59
CA ARG A 10 -0.83 -27.06 4.09
C ARG A 10 -0.67 -27.21 2.58
N ASP A 11 -1.56 -27.96 1.93
CA ASP A 11 -1.65 -28.12 0.50
C ASP A 11 -2.26 -26.87 -0.14
N VAL A 12 -1.43 -25.98 -0.67
CA VAL A 12 -1.87 -24.72 -1.29
C VAL A 12 -1.17 -24.48 -2.61
N GLN A 13 -1.98 -24.16 -3.61
CA GLN A 13 -1.53 -23.46 -4.81
C GLN A 13 -1.69 -21.97 -4.55
N PHE A 14 -0.60 -21.21 -4.58
CA PHE A 14 -0.65 -19.76 -4.35
C PHE A 14 -1.16 -19.03 -5.61
N VAL A 15 -0.28 -18.49 -6.44
CA VAL A 15 -0.66 -17.69 -7.64
C VAL A 15 -0.39 -18.45 -8.93
N PHE A 16 0.73 -19.16 -8.99
CA PHE A 16 1.11 -19.98 -10.13
C PHE A 16 1.00 -21.45 -9.77
N LYS A 17 0.61 -22.29 -10.74
CA LYS A 17 0.59 -23.75 -10.57
C LYS A 17 1.94 -24.33 -10.17
N THR A 18 3.03 -23.62 -10.49
CA THR A 18 4.41 -23.98 -10.12
C THR A 18 4.73 -23.67 -8.65
N TRP A 19 3.94 -22.83 -7.98
CA TRP A 19 4.08 -22.48 -6.57
C TRP A 19 3.08 -23.28 -5.75
N TYR A 20 3.29 -24.60 -5.77
CA TYR A 20 2.50 -25.55 -5.01
C TYR A 20 3.30 -26.00 -3.80
N ALA A 21 2.78 -25.74 -2.61
CA ALA A 21 3.29 -26.34 -1.39
C ALA A 21 2.49 -27.62 -1.13
N LYS A 22 3.19 -28.76 -1.06
CA LYS A 22 2.59 -30.06 -0.73
C LYS A 22 2.96 -30.44 0.70
N GLU A 23 2.03 -31.03 1.43
CA GLU A 23 2.18 -31.46 2.83
C GLU A 23 3.25 -32.56 3.01
N ASP A 24 3.44 -33.41 1.99
CA ASP A 24 4.52 -34.42 1.93
C ASP A 24 5.89 -33.85 1.51
N GLY A 25 5.93 -32.58 1.09
CA GLY A 25 7.11 -31.89 0.61
C GLY A 25 7.85 -31.14 1.71
N ASN A 26 8.89 -30.38 1.33
CA ASN A 26 9.63 -29.56 2.26
C ASN A 26 8.73 -28.41 2.78
N PRO A 27 8.33 -28.39 4.07
CA PRO A 27 7.31 -27.48 4.59
C PRO A 27 7.72 -26.01 4.52
N GLY A 28 9.01 -25.73 4.31
CA GLY A 28 9.54 -24.37 4.15
C GLY A 28 8.90 -23.59 3.00
N TRP A 29 8.48 -24.24 1.92
CA TRP A 29 7.84 -23.56 0.78
C TRP A 29 6.48 -22.97 1.13
N PHE A 30 5.74 -23.63 2.02
CA PHE A 30 4.47 -23.11 2.52
C PHE A 30 4.67 -21.82 3.32
N TYR A 31 5.58 -21.84 4.29
CA TYR A 31 5.88 -20.67 5.11
C TYR A 31 6.49 -19.53 4.30
N LEU A 32 7.35 -19.83 3.33
CA LEU A 32 7.90 -18.84 2.41
C LEU A 32 6.79 -18.20 1.56
N GLY A 33 5.83 -18.99 1.08
CA GLY A 33 4.65 -18.49 0.37
C GLY A 33 3.79 -17.56 1.24
N LEU A 34 3.59 -17.89 2.52
CA LEU A 34 2.90 -17.02 3.48
C LEU A 34 3.66 -15.72 3.72
N VAL A 35 4.97 -15.76 3.97
CA VAL A 35 5.79 -14.56 4.17
C VAL A 35 5.79 -13.65 2.94
N LEU A 36 5.91 -14.22 1.74
CA LEU A 36 5.81 -13.45 0.50
C LEU A 36 4.42 -12.84 0.31
N THR A 37 3.36 -13.60 0.63
CA THR A 37 1.99 -13.10 0.60
C THR A 37 1.82 -11.91 1.55
N PHE A 38 2.36 -12.02 2.77
CA PHE A 38 2.35 -10.93 3.74
C PHE A 38 3.04 -9.67 3.20
N ILE A 39 4.29 -9.82 2.73
CA ILE A 39 5.10 -8.71 2.21
C ILE A 39 4.40 -8.07 1.01
N TYR A 40 3.86 -8.90 0.12
CA TYR A 40 3.14 -8.44 -1.06
C TYR A 40 1.87 -7.66 -0.69
N CYS A 41 1.03 -8.18 0.20
CA CYS A 41 -0.19 -7.50 0.67
C CYS A 41 0.14 -6.21 1.43
N PHE A 42 1.20 -6.21 2.24
CA PHE A 42 1.69 -5.01 2.90
C PHE A 42 2.13 -3.95 1.88
N ALA A 43 2.96 -4.33 0.91
CA ALA A 43 3.42 -3.46 -0.18
C ALA A 43 2.27 -2.96 -1.06
N HIS A 44 1.26 -3.80 -1.30
CA HIS A 44 0.09 -3.50 -2.11
C HIS A 44 -0.65 -2.25 -1.60
N MET A 45 -0.74 -2.08 -0.28
CA MET A 45 -1.38 -0.92 0.34
C MET A 45 -0.66 0.40 0.08
N PHE A 46 0.60 0.38 -0.37
CA PHE A 46 1.34 1.59 -0.76
C PHE A 46 1.08 2.04 -2.20
N LEU A 47 0.55 1.17 -3.08
CA LEU A 47 0.31 1.56 -4.48
C LEU A 47 -0.64 2.77 -4.63
N PRO A 48 -1.77 2.89 -3.91
CA PRO A 48 -2.61 4.08 -4.02
C PRO A 48 -1.88 5.38 -3.67
N ARG A 49 -0.85 5.29 -2.83
CA ARG A 49 -0.03 6.44 -2.42
C ARG A 49 1.00 6.82 -3.48
N ILE A 50 1.63 5.82 -4.07
CA ILE A 50 2.58 6.02 -5.18
C ILE A 50 1.87 6.71 -6.34
N GLU A 51 0.60 6.38 -6.62
CA GLU A 51 -0.20 7.07 -7.64
C GLU A 51 -0.31 8.58 -7.37
N LYS A 52 -0.66 8.96 -6.14
CA LYS A 52 -0.80 10.37 -5.74
C LYS A 52 0.52 11.12 -5.88
N PHE A 53 1.59 10.52 -5.38
CA PHE A 53 2.93 11.10 -5.48
C PHE A 53 3.37 11.25 -6.95
N LEU A 54 3.12 10.23 -7.77
CA LEU A 54 3.46 10.23 -9.19
C LEU A 54 2.69 11.32 -9.94
N ARG A 55 1.40 11.51 -9.61
CA ARG A 55 0.59 12.60 -10.18
C ARG A 55 1.13 13.97 -9.82
N GLU A 56 1.45 14.22 -8.54
CA GLU A 56 2.04 15.49 -8.09
C GLU A 56 3.39 15.77 -8.76
N PHE A 57 4.26 14.76 -8.82
CA PHE A 57 5.57 14.87 -9.45
C PHE A 57 5.48 15.16 -10.95
N LEU A 58 4.61 14.43 -11.67
CA LEU A 58 4.43 14.61 -13.10
C LEU A 58 3.82 15.96 -13.45
N LEU A 59 2.87 16.47 -12.65
CA LEU A 59 2.30 17.80 -12.82
C LEU A 59 3.34 18.91 -12.60
N CYS A 60 4.30 18.70 -11.69
CA CYS A 60 5.37 19.66 -11.44
C CYS A 60 6.45 19.65 -12.53
N ARG A 61 6.72 18.49 -13.14
CA ARG A 61 7.88 18.29 -14.04
C ARG A 61 7.57 18.26 -15.53
N SER A 62 6.34 17.92 -15.93
CA SER A 62 5.97 17.77 -17.34
C SER A 62 4.83 18.72 -17.71
N SER A 63 5.05 19.57 -18.71
CA SER A 63 3.98 20.42 -19.26
C SER A 63 3.06 19.66 -20.23
N SER A 64 3.47 18.47 -20.70
CA SER A 64 2.71 17.69 -21.67
C SER A 64 1.69 16.77 -20.98
N MET A 65 0.41 17.13 -21.09
CA MET A 65 -0.71 16.33 -20.59
C MET A 65 -0.77 14.91 -21.16
N ILE A 66 -0.25 14.70 -22.37
CA ILE A 66 -0.25 13.38 -23.03
C ILE A 66 0.69 12.42 -22.29
N VAL A 67 1.90 12.88 -21.96
CA VAL A 67 2.90 12.09 -21.23
C VAL A 67 2.40 11.74 -19.84
N ILE A 68 1.78 12.71 -19.14
CA ILE A 68 1.19 12.49 -17.81
C ILE A 68 0.12 11.39 -17.88
N ARG A 69 -0.79 11.46 -18.86
CA ARG A 69 -1.84 10.46 -19.04
C ARG A 69 -1.28 9.07 -19.34
N LEU A 70 -0.29 8.97 -20.23
CA LEU A 70 0.29 7.68 -20.60
C LEU A 70 0.96 6.99 -19.41
N VAL A 71 1.70 7.75 -18.59
CA VAL A 71 2.34 7.22 -17.37
C VAL A 71 1.29 6.80 -16.34
N LEU A 72 0.25 7.60 -16.13
CA LEU A 72 -0.86 7.23 -15.23
C LEU A 72 -1.62 5.99 -15.72
N THR A 73 -1.85 5.86 -17.03
CA THR A 73 -2.49 4.66 -17.60
C THR A 73 -1.63 3.42 -17.41
N GLY A 74 -0.31 3.52 -17.64
CA GLY A 74 0.63 2.44 -17.35
C GLY A 74 0.63 2.04 -15.87
N TYR A 75 0.57 3.03 -14.98
CA TYR A 75 0.45 2.79 -13.55
C TYR A 75 -0.84 2.06 -13.18
N GLN A 76 -1.98 2.51 -13.72
CA GLN A 76 -3.29 1.87 -13.51
C GLN A 76 -3.32 0.42 -13.99
N PHE A 77 -2.65 0.11 -15.10
CA PHE A 77 -2.51 -1.27 -15.57
C PHE A 77 -1.76 -2.15 -14.56
N ILE A 78 -0.63 -1.66 -14.02
CA ILE A 78 0.14 -2.38 -12.99
C ILE A 78 -0.69 -2.54 -11.71
N TYR A 79 -1.41 -1.50 -11.29
CA TYR A 79 -2.29 -1.56 -10.13
C TYR A 79 -3.39 -2.61 -10.29
N GLN A 80 -4.01 -2.67 -11.47
CA GLN A 80 -5.06 -3.65 -11.77
C GLN A 80 -4.51 -5.08 -11.77
N LEU A 81 -3.33 -5.31 -12.35
CA LEU A 81 -2.64 -6.60 -12.25
C LEU A 81 -2.37 -6.98 -10.79
N SER A 82 -1.96 -6.00 -9.98
CA SER A 82 -1.71 -6.23 -8.57
C SER A 82 -2.98 -6.67 -7.82
N ASN A 83 -4.13 -6.04 -8.08
CA ASN A 83 -5.43 -6.42 -7.53
C ASN A 83 -5.84 -7.84 -7.93
N ILE A 84 -5.59 -8.23 -9.20
CA ILE A 84 -5.89 -9.59 -9.68
C ILE A 84 -5.08 -10.64 -8.91
N ILE A 85 -3.80 -10.36 -8.64
CA ILE A 85 -2.95 -11.27 -7.85
C ILE A 85 -3.49 -11.41 -6.42
N VAL A 86 -3.90 -10.31 -5.77
CA VAL A 86 -4.52 -10.38 -4.44
C VAL A 86 -5.83 -11.18 -4.48
N MET A 87 -6.64 -10.99 -5.53
CA MET A 87 -7.88 -11.75 -5.71
C MET A 87 -7.61 -13.26 -5.88
N MET A 88 -6.60 -13.63 -6.69
CA MET A 88 -6.19 -15.03 -6.85
C MET A 88 -5.73 -15.63 -5.51
N LEU A 89 -4.98 -14.87 -4.70
CA LEU A 89 -4.56 -15.31 -3.37
C LEU A 89 -5.75 -15.54 -2.42
N MET A 90 -6.78 -14.71 -2.47
CA MET A 90 -8.01 -14.93 -1.69
C MET A 90 -8.81 -16.14 -2.18
N MET A 91 -8.78 -16.42 -3.49
CA MET A 91 -9.46 -17.57 -4.09
C MET A 91 -8.80 -18.92 -3.77
N THR A 92 -7.64 -18.93 -3.11
CA THR A 92 -6.98 -20.16 -2.66
C THR A 92 -7.78 -20.94 -1.62
N MET A 93 -8.81 -20.32 -1.00
CA MET A 93 -9.70 -20.93 0.00
C MET A 93 -8.97 -21.55 1.20
N ASN A 94 -7.72 -21.14 1.43
CA ASN A 94 -6.90 -21.58 2.55
C ASN A 94 -6.97 -20.56 3.69
N PHE A 95 -7.29 -21.04 4.88
CA PHE A 95 -7.45 -20.19 6.06
C PHE A 95 -6.17 -19.42 6.40
N TRP A 96 -5.00 -20.07 6.33
CA TRP A 96 -3.71 -19.44 6.66
C TRP A 96 -3.35 -18.31 5.69
N VAL A 97 -3.58 -18.54 4.40
CA VAL A 97 -3.36 -17.53 3.36
C VAL A 97 -4.29 -16.33 3.59
N GLY A 98 -5.58 -16.59 3.84
CA GLY A 98 -6.56 -15.54 4.15
C GLY A 98 -6.20 -14.71 5.38
N LEU A 99 -5.75 -15.36 6.46
CA LEU A 99 -5.29 -14.69 7.68
C LEU A 99 -4.09 -13.79 7.41
N VAL A 100 -3.12 -14.27 6.62
CA VAL A 100 -1.92 -13.51 6.29
C VAL A 100 -2.21 -12.33 5.37
N ILE A 101 -3.14 -12.47 4.42
CA ILE A 101 -3.63 -11.35 3.60
C ILE A 101 -4.26 -10.29 4.51
N ALA A 102 -5.13 -10.70 5.44
CA ALA A 102 -5.79 -9.79 6.36
C ALA A 102 -4.78 -9.03 7.23
N LEU A 103 -3.76 -9.71 7.76
CA LEU A 103 -2.69 -9.09 8.52
C LEU A 103 -1.83 -8.14 7.67
N GLY A 104 -1.44 -8.55 6.47
CA GLY A 104 -0.61 -7.73 5.56
C GLY A 104 -1.34 -6.46 5.13
N CYS A 105 -2.59 -6.58 4.69
CA CYS A 105 -3.43 -5.44 4.32
C CYS A 105 -3.76 -4.56 5.53
N GLY A 106 -4.10 -5.16 6.68
CA GLY A 106 -4.42 -4.43 7.91
C GLY A 106 -3.24 -3.59 8.41
N LEU A 107 -2.06 -4.20 8.56
CA LEU A 107 -0.85 -3.49 8.96
C LEU A 107 -0.41 -2.46 7.92
N GLY A 108 -0.51 -2.78 6.62
CA GLY A 108 -0.23 -1.83 5.54
C GLY A 108 -1.16 -0.62 5.57
N TYR A 109 -2.44 -0.81 5.90
CA TYR A 109 -3.39 0.28 6.08
C TYR A 109 -3.05 1.15 7.30
N SER A 110 -2.82 0.53 8.46
CA SER A 110 -2.47 1.23 9.71
C SER A 110 -1.19 2.05 9.55
N PHE A 111 -0.16 1.49 8.92
CA PHE A 111 1.10 2.20 8.67
C PHE A 111 0.91 3.41 7.75
N ASN A 112 0.02 3.28 6.75
CA ASN A 112 -0.35 4.41 5.88
C ASN A 112 -1.18 5.48 6.60
N GLY A 113 -2.06 5.09 7.53
CA GLY A 113 -2.81 6.02 8.38
C GLY A 113 -1.88 6.86 9.26
N ILE A 114 -1.01 6.20 10.01
CA ILE A 114 -0.04 6.86 10.92
C ILE A 114 0.83 7.86 10.17
N HIS A 115 1.27 7.53 8.95
CA HIS A 115 2.10 8.47 8.17
C HIS A 115 1.29 9.68 7.66
N LYS A 116 0.00 9.55 7.37
CA LYS A 116 -0.84 10.72 7.00
C LYS A 116 -0.96 11.67 8.19
N ASP A 117 -1.31 11.13 9.36
CA ASP A 117 -1.49 11.90 10.60
C ASP A 117 -0.20 12.63 10.99
N TRP A 118 0.96 11.97 10.84
CA TRP A 118 2.25 12.58 11.11
C TRP A 118 2.58 13.72 10.15
N ARG A 119 2.26 13.59 8.85
CA ARG A 119 2.48 14.69 7.88
C ARG A 119 1.55 15.87 8.09
N GLU A 120 0.31 15.63 8.49
CA GLU A 120 -0.63 16.70 8.81
C GLU A 120 -0.22 17.42 10.09
N ALA A 121 0.29 16.70 11.09
CA ALA A 121 0.88 17.29 12.29
C ALA A 121 2.08 18.18 11.94
N VAL A 122 3.04 17.70 11.13
CA VAL A 122 4.21 18.48 10.72
C VAL A 122 3.80 19.75 9.96
N LYS A 123 2.88 19.65 8.99
CA LYS A 123 2.37 20.84 8.27
C LYS A 123 1.70 21.87 9.19
N LYS A 124 0.99 21.40 10.21
CA LYS A 124 0.36 22.29 11.20
C LYS A 124 1.41 23.03 12.04
N TYR A 125 2.49 22.35 12.42
CA TYR A 125 3.60 22.99 13.12
C TYR A 125 4.32 24.02 12.25
N ASP A 126 4.67 23.68 11.01
CA ASP A 126 5.34 24.61 10.08
C ASP A 126 4.53 25.90 9.86
N ASN A 127 3.22 25.78 9.60
CA ASN A 127 2.33 26.94 9.44
C ASN A 127 2.24 27.82 10.69
N VAL A 128 2.31 27.24 11.89
CA VAL A 128 2.30 28.01 13.15
C VAL A 128 3.60 28.80 13.31
N THR A 129 4.74 28.22 12.94
CA THR A 129 6.03 28.93 12.94
C THR A 129 6.08 30.09 11.93
N GLU A 130 5.53 29.92 10.73
CA GLU A 130 5.43 31.02 9.75
C GLU A 130 4.55 32.17 10.27
N ILE A 131 3.42 31.87 10.92
CA ILE A 131 2.54 32.90 11.50
C ILE A 131 3.25 33.64 12.65
N SER A 132 4.00 32.93 13.50
CA SER A 132 4.74 33.57 14.60
C SER A 132 5.84 34.53 14.12
N ASN A 133 6.51 34.19 13.02
CA ASN A 133 7.54 35.05 12.42
C ASN A 133 6.96 36.29 11.73
N TYR A 134 5.69 36.24 11.30
CA TYR A 134 5.00 37.41 10.74
C TYR A 134 4.50 38.37 11.82
N THR A 135 4.15 37.87 13.01
CA THR A 135 3.69 38.71 14.12
C THR A 135 4.82 39.43 14.87
N ASP A 136 6.06 38.94 14.81
CA ASP A 136 7.21 39.60 15.45
C ASP A 136 7.84 40.72 14.59
N SER A 137 7.53 40.81 13.29
CA SER A 137 8.04 41.89 12.42
C SER A 137 7.16 43.15 12.37
N ASP A 138 5.95 43.11 12.92
CA ASP A 138 4.94 44.18 12.82
C ASP A 138 4.56 44.82 14.17
N THR A 139 5.53 45.11 15.04
CA THR A 139 5.32 46.04 16.17
C THR A 139 5.89 47.43 15.88
N PRO A 140 5.09 48.42 15.45
CA PRO A 140 5.53 49.80 15.29
C PRO A 140 5.24 50.61 16.57
N TYR A 141 5.72 50.22 17.75
CA TYR A 141 5.63 51.09 18.94
C TYR A 141 6.78 50.85 19.91
N ASN A 142 7.81 51.70 19.79
CA ASN A 142 8.47 52.35 20.94
C ASN A 142 9.53 53.35 20.44
N LYS A 143 9.07 54.58 20.15
CA LYS A 143 9.85 55.82 20.31
C LYS A 143 8.96 56.80 21.07
N PHE A 144 9.07 56.75 22.39
CA PHE A 144 8.90 57.94 23.22
C PHE A 144 10.26 58.64 23.30
#